data_AF-A0A496WA58-F1
#
_entry.id   AF-A0A496WA58-F1
#
_cell.length_a   1.000
_cell.length_b   1.000
_cell.length_c   1.000
_cell.angle_alpha   90.00
_cell.angle_beta   90.00
_cell.angle_gamma   90.00
#
_symmetry.space_group_name_H-M   'P 1'
#
loop_
_entity.id
_entity.type
_entity.pdbx_description
1 polymer ?
#
loop_
_entity_poly.entity_id
_entity_poly.type
_entity_poly.pdbx_seq_one_letter_code
_entity_poly.pdbx_strand_id
1 'polypeptide(L)'
;WIVALTRIISAVFRKGGDVTFLVEELRSVFDPHGGYFKKGGKFMPSLVAEIGDVLENHLCMIGILKKSEPDEHQEKYLKDKAAEYARKTSVEDSGASDYPESAALCKKCLTKAMIMLDGCLTCLNCGESKCG
;
A
#
# COMPACT_ATOMS: atom_id res chain seq x y z
N TRP A 1 -14.73 -6.62 19.99
CA TRP A 1 -13.26 -6.51 19.95
C TRP A 1 -12.78 -5.10 19.59
N ILE A 2 -13.36 -4.41 18.59
CA ILE A 2 -12.92 -3.06 18.15
C ILE A 2 -12.81 -2.06 19.31
N VAL A 3 -13.84 -1.97 20.16
CA VAL A 3 -13.83 -1.05 21.32
C VAL A 3 -12.66 -1.37 22.27
N ALA A 4 -12.42 -2.65 22.58
CA ALA A 4 -11.30 -3.05 23.42
C ALA A 4 -9.95 -2.68 22.78
N LEU A 5 -9.79 -2.95 21.47
CA LEU A 5 -8.58 -2.60 20.72
C LEU A 5 -8.28 -1.10 20.77
N THR A 6 -9.26 -0.25 20.45
CA THR A 6 -9.08 1.21 20.47
C THR A 6 -8.75 1.75 21.87
N ARG A 7 -9.29 1.12 22.94
CA ARG A 7 -8.97 1.49 24.33
C ARG A 7 -7.55 1.08 24.72
N ILE A 8 -7.09 -0.09 24.29
CA ILE A 8 -5.70 -0.55 24.50
C ILE A 8 -4.73 0.38 23.76
N ILE A 9 -4.98 0.68 22.49
CA ILE A 9 -4.16 1.63 21.72
C ILE A 9 -4.09 2.97 22.46
N SER A 10 -5.22 3.53 22.86
CA SER A 10 -5.26 4.79 23.63
C SER A 10 -4.49 4.71 24.95
N ALA A 11 -4.50 3.57 25.64
CA ALA A 11 -3.75 3.36 26.86
C ALA A 11 -2.23 3.31 26.60
N VAL A 12 -1.80 2.66 25.52
CA VAL A 12 -0.39 2.62 25.10
C VAL A 12 0.12 4.04 24.79
N PHE A 13 -0.63 4.81 24.00
CA PHE A 13 -0.29 6.21 23.70
C PHE A 13 -0.19 7.08 24.97
N ARG A 14 -1.08 6.91 25.94
CA ARG A 14 -1.04 7.66 27.21
C ARG A 14 0.08 7.22 28.16
N LYS A 15 0.46 5.93 28.13
CA LYS A 15 1.58 5.42 28.93
C LYS A 15 2.91 6.04 28.47
N GLY A 16 3.01 6.37 27.18
CA GLY A 16 4.23 6.92 26.57
C GLY A 16 5.31 5.86 26.36
N GLY A 17 6.43 6.28 25.78
CA GLY A 17 7.50 5.40 25.30
C GLY A 17 7.45 5.21 23.79
N ASP A 18 8.12 4.19 23.30
CA ASP A 18 8.09 3.84 21.89
C ASP A 18 6.74 3.21 21.51
N VAL A 19 6.02 3.87 20.62
CA VAL A 19 4.70 3.44 20.11
C VAL A 19 4.75 2.96 18.67
N THR A 20 5.91 3.00 18.01
CA THR A 20 6.01 2.64 16.59
C THR A 20 5.78 1.15 16.36
N PHE A 21 6.08 0.31 17.35
CA PHE A 21 5.83 -1.14 17.31
C PHE A 21 4.36 -1.48 17.03
N LEU A 22 3.41 -0.62 17.44
CA LEU A 22 1.98 -0.84 17.18
C LEU A 22 1.67 -0.97 15.69
N VAL A 23 2.45 -0.30 14.82
CA VAL A 23 2.27 -0.43 13.36
C VAL A 23 2.53 -1.86 12.91
N GLU A 24 3.65 -2.45 13.35
CA GLU A 24 4.06 -3.80 12.98
C GLU A 24 3.12 -4.85 13.58
N GLU A 25 2.77 -4.71 14.86
CA GLU A 25 1.87 -5.62 15.56
C GLU A 25 0.45 -5.62 14.98
N LEU A 26 -0.08 -4.46 14.59
CA LEU A 26 -1.40 -4.41 13.98
C LEU A 26 -1.40 -4.99 12.56
N ARG A 27 -0.32 -4.76 11.79
CA ARG A 27 -0.15 -5.30 10.42
C ARG A 27 0.01 -6.81 10.37
N SER A 28 0.54 -7.42 11.42
CA SER A 28 0.73 -8.88 11.50
C SER A 28 -0.57 -9.65 11.80
N VAL A 29 -1.67 -8.95 12.08
CA VAL A 29 -2.98 -9.58 12.35
C VAL A 29 -3.68 -9.92 11.04
N PHE A 30 -4.02 -11.20 10.87
CA PHE A 30 -4.71 -11.74 9.70
C PHE A 30 -6.17 -12.07 10.00
N ASP A 31 -7.06 -11.87 9.01
CA ASP A 31 -8.44 -12.32 9.07
C ASP A 31 -8.53 -13.80 8.64
N PRO A 32 -9.14 -14.70 9.43
CA PRO A 32 -9.26 -16.12 9.07
C PRO A 32 -10.14 -16.36 7.83
N HIS A 33 -11.01 -15.43 7.47
CA HIS A 33 -11.82 -15.49 6.25
C HIS A 33 -11.07 -14.99 5.01
N GLY A 34 -9.82 -14.56 5.17
CA GLY A 34 -9.05 -13.88 4.15
C GLY A 34 -9.27 -12.37 4.17
N GLY A 35 -8.26 -11.64 3.73
CA GLY A 35 -8.30 -10.19 3.62
C GLY A 35 -9.25 -9.66 2.54
N TYR A 36 -9.22 -8.34 2.32
CA TYR A 36 -10.04 -7.66 1.30
C TYR A 36 -9.25 -6.63 0.52
N PHE A 37 -9.79 -6.20 -0.61
CA PHE A 37 -9.24 -5.10 -1.40
C PHE A 37 -9.94 -3.78 -1.04
N LYS A 38 -9.16 -2.76 -0.68
CA LYS A 38 -9.67 -1.40 -0.57
C LYS A 38 -9.91 -0.80 -1.96
N LYS A 39 -10.64 0.31 -1.99
CA LYS A 39 -10.67 1.21 -3.15
C LYS A 39 -9.23 1.54 -3.58
N GLY A 40 -8.97 1.54 -4.89
CA GLY A 40 -7.62 1.66 -5.45
C GLY A 40 -6.83 0.33 -5.52
N GLY A 41 -7.45 -0.81 -5.18
CA GLY A 41 -6.86 -2.13 -5.44
C GLY A 41 -5.76 -2.57 -4.48
N LYS A 42 -5.57 -1.85 -3.35
CA LYS A 42 -4.65 -2.26 -2.27
C LYS A 42 -5.27 -3.37 -1.41
N PHE A 43 -4.62 -4.51 -1.35
CA PHE A 43 -5.02 -5.64 -0.49
C PHE A 43 -4.69 -5.36 0.99
N MET A 44 -5.61 -5.73 1.86
CA MET A 44 -5.49 -5.66 3.31
C MET A 44 -5.70 -7.06 3.89
N PRO A 45 -4.76 -7.58 4.69
CA PRO A 45 -4.90 -8.92 5.27
C PRO A 45 -5.98 -9.00 6.37
N SER A 46 -6.33 -7.88 7.00
CA SER A 46 -7.44 -7.76 7.95
C SER A 46 -7.83 -6.28 8.17
N LEU A 47 -8.97 -6.05 8.82
CA LEU A 47 -9.34 -4.71 9.28
C LEU A 47 -8.35 -4.16 10.32
N VAL A 48 -7.75 -5.02 11.14
CA VAL A 48 -6.75 -4.63 12.15
C VAL A 48 -5.47 -4.16 11.48
N ALA A 49 -5.04 -4.84 10.41
CA ALA A 49 -3.90 -4.41 9.60
C ALA A 49 -4.15 -3.07 8.90
N GLU A 50 -5.39 -2.82 8.45
CA GLU A 50 -5.77 -1.50 7.96
C GLU A 50 -5.64 -0.41 9.04
N ILE A 51 -6.00 -0.69 10.29
CA ILE A 51 -5.77 0.25 11.41
C ILE A 51 -4.27 0.51 11.58
N GLY A 52 -3.42 -0.52 11.44
CA GLY A 52 -1.96 -0.38 11.43
C GLY A 52 -1.45 0.58 10.33
N ASP A 53 -1.98 0.48 9.12
CA ASP A 53 -1.68 1.41 8.01
C ASP A 53 -2.08 2.85 8.33
N VAL A 54 -3.27 3.06 8.90
CA VAL A 54 -3.73 4.40 9.33
C VAL A 54 -2.83 4.95 10.42
N LEU A 55 -2.40 4.10 11.35
CA LEU A 55 -1.50 4.47 12.43
C LEU A 55 -0.12 4.88 11.90
N GLU A 56 0.46 4.12 10.97
CA GLU A 56 1.73 4.47 10.32
C GLU A 56 1.64 5.84 9.64
N ASN A 57 0.58 6.05 8.85
CA ASN A 57 0.36 7.33 8.18
C ASN A 57 0.30 8.49 9.17
N HIS A 58 -0.40 8.29 10.29
CA HIS A 58 -0.49 9.30 11.35
C HIS A 58 0.88 9.56 12.01
N LEU A 59 1.62 8.50 12.37
CA LEU A 59 2.95 8.61 12.98
C LEU A 59 3.97 9.28 12.03
N CYS A 60 3.87 9.03 10.72
CA CYS A 60 4.66 9.73 9.71
C CYS A 60 4.30 11.21 9.65
N MET A 61 3.00 11.54 9.63
CA MET A 61 2.51 12.91 9.55
C MET A 61 3.00 13.78 10.72
N ILE A 62 3.08 13.21 11.93
CA ILE A 62 3.57 13.92 13.12
C ILE A 62 5.09 13.81 13.31
N GLY A 63 5.81 13.18 12.38
CA GLY A 63 7.27 13.08 12.38
C GLY A 63 7.87 12.06 13.36
N ILE A 64 7.05 11.17 13.95
CA ILE A 64 7.54 10.07 14.79
C ILE A 64 8.17 8.98 13.92
N LEU A 65 7.55 8.65 12.78
CA LEU A 65 8.10 7.75 11.78
C LEU A 65 8.59 8.53 10.57
N LYS A 66 9.65 8.02 9.93
CA LYS A 66 10.06 8.50 8.61
C LYS A 66 9.29 7.74 7.56
N LYS A 67 8.62 8.46 6.66
CA LYS A 67 8.04 7.84 5.48
C LYS A 67 9.18 7.33 4.59
N SER A 68 9.09 6.07 4.15
CA SER A 68 9.95 5.57 3.09
C SER A 68 9.53 6.22 1.78
N GLU A 69 10.05 7.40 1.50
CA GLU A 69 9.86 8.06 0.22
C GLU A 69 10.65 7.30 -0.85
N PRO A 70 10.06 7.09 -2.05
CA PRO A 70 10.84 6.58 -3.16
C PRO A 70 11.98 7.55 -3.44
N ASP A 71 13.18 7.01 -3.59
CA ASP A 71 14.36 7.79 -4.02
C ASP A 71 14.05 8.54 -5.33
N GLU A 72 14.74 9.65 -5.62
CA GLU A 72 14.49 10.48 -6.80
C GLU A 72 14.51 9.64 -8.09
N HIS A 73 15.41 8.66 -8.16
CA HIS A 73 15.49 7.71 -9.26
C HIS A 73 14.23 6.83 -9.38
N GLN A 74 13.69 6.35 -8.25
CA GLN A 74 12.50 5.52 -8.22
C GLN A 74 11.25 6.33 -8.57
N GLU A 75 11.15 7.58 -8.11
CA GLU A 75 10.05 8.47 -8.49
C GLU A 75 10.08 8.77 -9.99
N LYS A 76 11.26 9.06 -10.55
CA LYS A 76 11.43 9.26 -11.99
C LYS A 76 11.06 8.01 -12.78
N TYR A 77 11.52 6.83 -12.35
CA TYR A 77 11.19 5.55 -12.99
C TYR A 77 9.68 5.30 -13.02
N LEU A 78 8.99 5.56 -11.91
CA LEU A 78 7.54 5.44 -11.83
C LEU A 78 6.82 6.39 -12.79
N LYS A 79 7.24 7.67 -12.85
CA LYS A 79 6.69 8.66 -13.78
C LYS A 79 6.90 8.26 -15.24
N ASP A 80 8.10 7.80 -15.58
CA ASP A 80 8.43 7.36 -16.94
C ASP A 80 7.58 6.16 -17.35
N LYS A 81 7.42 5.17 -16.48
CA LYS A 81 6.60 3.98 -16.74
C LYS A 81 5.10 4.28 -16.81
N ALA A 82 4.60 5.19 -15.98
CA ALA A 82 3.22 5.66 -16.07
C ALA A 82 2.96 6.40 -17.39
N ALA A 83 3.87 7.25 -17.83
CA ALA A 83 3.77 7.94 -19.11
C ALA A 83 3.86 6.98 -20.30
N GLU A 84 4.72 5.96 -20.23
CA GLU A 84 4.83 4.92 -21.25
C GLU A 84 3.54 4.09 -21.36
N TYR A 85 2.95 3.71 -20.22
CA TYR A 85 1.67 3.03 -20.17
C TYR A 85 0.57 3.89 -20.82
N ALA A 86 0.48 5.17 -20.44
CA ALA A 86 -0.48 6.11 -21.03
C ALA A 86 -0.32 6.30 -22.55
N ARG A 87 0.89 6.16 -23.11
CA ARG A 87 1.12 6.20 -24.56
C ARG A 87 0.70 4.91 -25.27
N LYS A 88 0.89 3.75 -24.63
CA LYS A 88 0.54 2.43 -25.20
C LYS A 88 -0.96 2.16 -25.13
N THR A 89 -1.65 2.75 -24.16
CA THR A 89 -3.09 2.62 -23.99
C THR A 89 -3.77 3.90 -24.48
N SER A 90 -4.31 3.87 -25.70
CA SER A 90 -5.18 4.95 -26.21
C SER A 90 -6.50 4.92 -25.42
N VAL A 91 -6.55 5.72 -24.35
CA VAL A 91 -7.69 6.11 -23.49
C VAL A 91 -8.97 5.28 -23.67
N GLU A 92 -9.27 4.40 -22.70
CA GLU A 92 -10.64 3.99 -22.33
C GLU A 92 -10.57 3.10 -21.07
N ASP A 93 -10.54 3.70 -19.88
CA ASP A 93 -11.05 3.03 -18.67
C ASP A 93 -11.74 4.06 -17.78
N SER A 94 -13.05 4.18 -17.98
CA SER A 94 -13.97 4.99 -17.20
C SER A 94 -14.47 4.19 -15.99
N GLY A 95 -13.59 3.87 -15.05
CA GLY A 95 -13.96 3.08 -13.88
C GLY A 95 -13.03 3.26 -12.70
N ALA A 96 -13.33 4.25 -11.83
CA ALA A 96 -13.03 4.39 -10.38
C ALA A 96 -11.72 3.86 -9.72
N SER A 97 -10.74 3.32 -10.46
CA SER A 97 -9.46 2.82 -9.97
C SER A 97 -8.29 3.35 -10.80
N ASP A 98 -7.18 3.68 -10.14
CA ASP A 98 -5.98 4.27 -10.74
C ASP A 98 -5.18 3.32 -11.67
N TYR A 99 -5.60 2.05 -11.77
CA TYR A 99 -4.91 0.98 -12.50
C TYR A 99 -5.93 0.16 -13.31
N PRO A 100 -5.53 -0.43 -14.46
CA PRO A 100 -6.45 -1.21 -15.29
C PRO A 100 -6.98 -2.44 -14.56
N GLU A 101 -8.20 -2.89 -14.90
CA GLU A 101 -8.78 -4.12 -14.33
C GLU A 101 -7.91 -5.37 -14.56
N SER A 102 -7.14 -5.39 -15.66
CA SER A 102 -6.21 -6.47 -16.00
C SER A 102 -4.93 -6.48 -15.15
N ALA A 103 -4.73 -5.49 -14.27
CA ALA A 103 -3.55 -5.41 -13.41
C ALA A 103 -3.51 -6.56 -12.40
N ALA A 104 -2.35 -7.23 -12.32
CA ALA A 104 -2.10 -8.28 -11.35
C ALA A 104 -1.66 -7.70 -9.99
N LEU A 105 -1.77 -8.53 -8.95
CA LEU A 105 -1.35 -8.16 -7.59
C LEU A 105 0.17 -8.06 -7.49
N CYS A 106 0.68 -6.92 -7.05
CA CYS A 106 2.08 -6.75 -6.70
C CYS A 106 2.38 -7.45 -5.37
N LYS A 107 3.33 -8.40 -5.37
CA LYS A 107 3.73 -9.10 -4.14
C LYS A 107 4.52 -8.22 -3.15
N LYS A 108 5.04 -7.07 -3.58
CA LYS A 108 5.81 -6.14 -2.75
C LYS A 108 4.94 -5.14 -2.00
N CYS A 109 4.06 -4.43 -2.73
CA CYS A 109 3.21 -3.40 -2.13
C CYS A 109 1.74 -3.82 -1.96
N LEU A 110 1.41 -5.06 -2.33
CA LEU A 110 0.07 -5.64 -2.22
C LEU A 110 -1.01 -4.84 -2.95
N THR A 111 -0.64 -4.07 -3.97
CA THR A 111 -1.57 -3.30 -4.80
C THR A 111 -1.73 -3.96 -6.17
N LYS A 112 -2.97 -4.03 -6.68
CA LYS A 112 -3.27 -4.47 -8.06
C LYS A 112 -2.83 -3.42 -9.07
N ALA A 113 -1.53 -3.39 -9.32
CA ALA A 113 -0.89 -2.40 -10.19
C ALA A 113 0.23 -3.01 -11.04
N MET A 114 0.36 -4.34 -11.08
CA MET A 114 1.34 -5.00 -11.94
C MET A 114 0.79 -5.15 -13.35
N ILE A 115 1.53 -4.65 -14.33
CA ILE A 115 1.20 -4.77 -15.76
C ILE A 115 2.41 -5.24 -16.55
N MET A 116 2.19 -5.82 -17.72
CA MET A 116 3.27 -6.19 -18.65
C MET A 116 3.69 -4.96 -19.46
N LEU A 117 4.92 -4.49 -19.24
CA LEU A 117 5.55 -3.41 -19.99
C LEU A 117 6.93 -3.87 -20.47
N ASP A 118 7.16 -3.79 -21.79
CA ASP A 118 8.45 -4.14 -22.43
C ASP A 118 8.98 -5.54 -22.07
N GLY A 119 8.08 -6.53 -21.96
CA GLY A 119 8.46 -7.90 -21.61
C GLY A 119 8.75 -8.12 -20.12
N CYS A 120 8.60 -7.09 -19.28
CA CYS A 120 8.72 -7.20 -17.82
C CYS A 120 7.36 -6.96 -17.15
N LEU A 121 7.13 -7.65 -16.03
CA LEU A 121 5.99 -7.41 -15.17
C LEU A 121 6.34 -6.27 -14.19
N THR A 122 5.77 -5.08 -14.39
CA THR A 122 6.13 -3.84 -13.67
C THR A 122 4.95 -3.30 -12.84
N CYS A 123 5.21 -2.94 -11.59
CA CYS A 123 4.26 -2.30 -10.69
C CYS A 123 4.23 -0.79 -10.91
N LEU A 124 3.09 -0.26 -11.32
CA LEU A 124 2.89 1.19 -11.42
C LEU A 124 2.75 1.90 -10.06
N ASN A 125 2.53 1.17 -8.96
CA ASN A 125 2.39 1.74 -7.62
C ASN A 125 3.73 1.88 -6.88
N CYS A 126 4.62 0.90 -6.99
CA CYS A 126 5.87 0.87 -6.21
C CYS A 126 7.15 0.66 -7.03
N GLY A 127 7.04 0.48 -8.35
CA GLY A 127 8.18 0.35 -9.25
C GLY A 127 8.85 -1.03 -9.24
N GLU A 128 8.31 -2.00 -8.51
CA GLU A 128 8.78 -3.38 -8.57
C GLU A 128 8.66 -3.93 -9.99
N SER A 129 9.76 -4.47 -10.54
CA SER A 129 9.76 -5.03 -11.88
C SER A 129 10.40 -6.43 -11.88
N LYS A 130 9.80 -7.37 -12.63
CA LYS A 130 10.33 -8.71 -12.85
C LYS A 130 10.37 -9.01 -14.34
N CYS A 131 11.56 -9.18 -14.87
CA CYS A 131 11.83 -9.59 -16.24
C CYS A 131 12.21 -11.08 -16.25
N GLY A 132 11.77 -11.81 -17.28
CA GLY A 132 12.19 -13.20 -17.52
C GLY A 132 13.52 -13.30 -18.24
#